data_AF-A0A7J8MBU0-F1
#
_entry.id   AF-A0A7J8MBU0-F1
#
_cell.length_a   1.000
_cell.length_b   1.000
_cell.length_c   1.000
_cell.angle_alpha   90.00
_cell.angle_beta   90.00
_cell.angle_gamma   90.00
#
_symmetry.space_group_name_H-M   'P 1'
#
loop_
_entity.id
_entity.type
_entity.pdbx_description
1 polymer ?
#
loop_
_entity_poly.entity_id
_entity_poly.type
_entity_poly.pdbx_seq_one_letter_code
_entity_poly.pdbx_strand_id
1 'polypeptide(L)'
;MKQITTFMSDIADEFKIVVIEAIRSLCLKFPLKHRSLMNFLSNILREEGGFEYKKAIVDSIVILIRDIPEAKESGLLHLCEFIEDCEFTYLSTQILHFLGIEGPKTSDPTKYIRYIYNRVHLENATVRAGAVSTLAKFGAMVDSLKPRIFVLLRRCLFDTDDEVRDRATLYLNTLGADGAVEDMKEFLFGSLDIPLEPSEESFDINSVPKEVKIQPLAEKKAPGKKPTGLGGPPPGPPSTIDAYEKLLSSIPEFANFGKLFKSSAPVELTEAETEYAVNAVKHIFDGHVVFQYNCTNTIPEQLLE
;
A
#
# COMPACT_ATOMS: atom_id res chain seq x y z
N MET A 1 -19.44 -0.12 25.01
CA MET A 1 -19.40 -0.55 23.59
C MET A 1 -20.68 -0.20 22.85
N LYS A 2 -21.88 -0.69 23.23
CA LYS A 2 -23.14 -0.38 22.51
C LYS A 2 -23.41 1.13 22.30
N GLN A 3 -23.24 1.96 23.33
CA GLN A 3 -23.39 3.42 23.20
C GLN A 3 -22.35 4.07 22.28
N ILE A 4 -21.14 3.50 22.21
CA ILE A 4 -20.07 3.99 21.34
C ILE A 4 -20.40 3.65 19.88
N THR A 5 -20.94 2.47 19.59
CA THR A 5 -21.36 2.10 18.23
C THR A 5 -22.37 3.09 17.67
N THR A 6 -23.40 3.46 18.44
CA THR A 6 -24.38 4.47 18.02
C THR A 6 -23.76 5.85 17.83
N PHE A 7 -22.78 6.22 18.66
CA PHE A 7 -22.08 7.50 18.47
C PHE A 7 -21.19 7.49 17.21
N MET A 8 -20.58 6.34 16.88
CA MET A 8 -19.69 6.21 15.73
C MET A 8 -20.42 6.40 14.41
N SER A 9 -21.70 6.03 14.28
CA SER A 9 -22.47 6.25 13.04
C SER A 9 -22.72 7.73 12.73
N ASP A 10 -22.66 8.59 13.74
CA ASP A 10 -23.15 9.97 13.66
C ASP A 10 -22.01 11.01 13.52
N ILE A 11 -20.75 10.55 13.41
CA ILE A 11 -19.56 11.40 13.39
C ILE A 11 -18.71 11.17 12.14
N ALA A 12 -17.92 12.18 11.76
CA ALA A 12 -16.99 12.09 10.63
C ALA A 12 -15.81 11.14 10.91
N ASP A 13 -15.23 10.58 9.84
CA ASP A 13 -14.17 9.55 9.92
C ASP A 13 -12.92 10.01 10.69
N GLU A 14 -12.57 11.29 10.62
CA GLU A 14 -11.47 11.89 11.39
C GLU A 14 -11.65 11.70 12.90
N PHE A 15 -12.87 11.90 13.40
CA PHE A 15 -13.20 11.70 14.82
C PHE A 15 -13.29 10.21 15.15
N LYS A 16 -13.79 9.39 14.23
CA LYS A 16 -13.80 7.93 14.41
C LYS A 16 -12.40 7.39 14.62
N ILE A 17 -11.42 7.83 13.83
CA ILE A 17 -9.99 7.43 13.96
C ILE A 17 -9.49 7.69 15.39
N VAL A 18 -9.74 8.88 15.95
CA VAL A 18 -9.34 9.21 17.33
C VAL A 18 -9.98 8.26 18.35
N VAL A 19 -11.25 7.89 18.15
CA VAL A 19 -11.94 6.90 19.01
C VAL A 19 -11.28 5.53 18.91
N ILE A 20 -10.87 5.09 17.71
CA ILE A 20 -10.16 3.82 17.51
C ILE A 20 -8.83 3.81 18.27
N GLU A 21 -8.05 4.88 18.16
CA GLU A 21 -6.78 4.99 18.88
C GLU A 21 -6.96 4.98 20.40
N ALA A 22 -8.02 5.62 20.91
CA ALA A 22 -8.36 5.58 22.32
C ALA A 22 -8.78 4.17 22.78
N ILE A 23 -9.56 3.45 21.96
CA ILE A 23 -9.97 2.07 22.23
C ILE A 23 -8.76 1.12 22.24
N ARG A 24 -7.85 1.27 21.27
CA ARG A 24 -6.58 0.52 21.24
C ARG A 24 -5.79 0.76 22.51
N SER A 25 -5.59 2.03 22.89
CA SER A 25 -4.85 2.40 24.09
C SER A 25 -5.49 1.86 25.37
N LEU A 26 -6.83 1.85 25.44
CA LEU A 26 -7.57 1.27 26.54
C LEU A 26 -7.39 -0.25 26.61
N CYS A 27 -7.38 -0.93 25.46
CA CYS A 27 -7.17 -2.37 25.38
C CYS A 27 -5.77 -2.77 25.86
N LEU A 28 -4.73 -2.03 25.45
CA LEU A 28 -3.36 -2.22 25.92
C LEU A 28 -3.23 -1.98 27.43
N LYS A 29 -3.96 -0.99 27.97
CA LYS A 29 -3.98 -0.72 29.43
C LYS A 29 -4.73 -1.79 30.23
N PHE A 30 -5.72 -2.46 29.64
CA PHE A 30 -6.52 -3.49 30.30
C PHE A 30 -6.62 -4.77 29.44
N PRO A 31 -5.53 -5.55 29.30
CA PRO A 31 -5.47 -6.70 28.38
C PRO A 31 -6.52 -7.76 28.64
N LEU A 32 -6.93 -7.96 29.91
CA LEU A 32 -7.98 -8.93 30.28
C LEU A 32 -9.35 -8.64 29.64
N LYS A 33 -9.56 -7.45 29.07
CA LYS A 33 -10.79 -7.06 28.37
C LYS A 33 -10.66 -7.15 26.84
N HIS A 34 -9.54 -7.68 26.32
CA HIS A 34 -9.24 -7.74 24.88
C HIS A 34 -10.37 -8.35 24.06
N ARG A 35 -11.02 -9.41 24.52
CA ARG A 35 -12.10 -10.08 23.79
C ARG A 35 -13.27 -9.15 23.43
N SER A 36 -13.69 -8.29 24.37
CA SER A 36 -14.80 -7.35 24.15
C SER A 36 -14.41 -6.23 23.19
N LEU A 37 -13.19 -5.71 23.33
CA LEU A 37 -12.67 -4.60 22.53
C LEU A 37 -12.32 -5.06 21.10
N MET A 38 -11.71 -6.23 20.95
CA MET A 38 -11.41 -6.84 19.66
C MET A 38 -12.69 -7.14 18.87
N ASN A 39 -13.72 -7.68 19.52
CA ASN A 39 -15.02 -7.91 18.86
C ASN A 39 -15.68 -6.59 18.43
N PHE A 40 -15.54 -5.54 19.23
CA PHE A 40 -16.02 -4.22 18.81
C PHE A 40 -15.28 -3.71 17.57
N LEU A 41 -13.94 -3.78 17.56
CA LEU A 41 -13.13 -3.37 16.41
C LEU A 41 -13.48 -4.17 15.14
N SER A 42 -13.67 -5.49 15.28
CA SER A 42 -14.08 -6.35 14.16
C SER A 42 -15.47 -5.98 13.60
N ASN A 43 -16.43 -5.70 14.47
CA ASN A 43 -17.78 -5.33 14.03
C ASN A 43 -17.77 -4.05 13.20
N ILE A 44 -17.10 -2.99 13.67
CA ILE A 44 -17.00 -1.72 12.93
C ILE A 44 -16.08 -1.82 11.70
N LEU A 45 -15.15 -2.78 11.69
CA LEU A 45 -14.31 -3.06 10.52
C LEU A 45 -15.15 -3.59 9.35
N ARG A 46 -16.24 -4.30 9.62
CA ARG A 46 -17.16 -4.85 8.61
C ARG A 46 -18.22 -3.88 8.10
N GLU A 47 -18.47 -2.78 8.81
CA GLU A 47 -19.41 -1.73 8.36
C GLU A 47 -18.83 -0.96 7.16
N GLU A 48 -19.58 -0.10 6.50
CA GLU A 48 -18.98 0.80 5.48
C GLU A 48 -18.13 1.88 6.15
N GLY A 49 -17.09 2.37 5.47
CA GLY A 49 -16.27 3.47 5.95
C GLY A 49 -15.07 3.76 5.07
N GLY A 50 -14.52 4.98 5.18
CA GLY A 50 -13.40 5.41 4.35
C GLY A 50 -12.09 4.68 4.64
N PHE A 51 -11.17 4.75 3.68
CA PHE A 51 -9.87 4.08 3.74
C PHE A 51 -9.09 4.36 5.04
N GLU A 52 -8.88 5.64 5.39
CA GLU A 52 -8.11 6.02 6.58
C GLU A 52 -8.73 5.49 7.88
N TYR A 53 -10.06 5.48 7.95
CA TYR A 53 -10.78 4.92 9.10
C TYR A 53 -10.58 3.39 9.18
N LYS A 54 -10.73 2.68 8.06
CA LYS A 54 -10.49 1.22 7.99
C LYS A 54 -9.05 0.87 8.32
N LYS A 55 -8.10 1.62 7.77
CA LYS A 55 -6.67 1.50 8.06
C LYS A 55 -6.39 1.64 9.55
N ALA A 56 -6.94 2.67 10.21
CA ALA A 56 -6.76 2.86 11.65
C ALA A 56 -7.28 1.68 12.49
N ILE A 57 -8.39 1.06 12.07
CA ILE A 57 -8.93 -0.14 12.73
C ILE A 57 -7.99 -1.35 12.52
N VAL A 58 -7.55 -1.59 11.29
CA VAL A 58 -6.64 -2.69 10.95
C VAL A 58 -5.31 -2.55 11.70
N ASP A 59 -4.71 -1.35 11.67
CA ASP A 59 -3.47 -1.04 12.41
C ASP A 59 -3.64 -1.29 13.91
N SER A 60 -4.82 -0.95 14.46
CA SER A 60 -5.15 -1.22 15.84
C SER A 60 -5.25 -2.71 16.16
N ILE A 61 -5.92 -3.49 15.32
CA ILE A 61 -6.01 -4.95 15.47
C ILE A 61 -4.62 -5.58 15.40
N VAL A 62 -3.77 -5.15 14.46
CA VAL A 62 -2.39 -5.64 14.30
C VAL A 62 -1.56 -5.38 15.56
N ILE A 63 -1.65 -4.18 16.14
CA ILE A 63 -0.95 -3.86 17.40
C ILE A 63 -1.45 -4.75 18.54
N LEU A 64 -2.76 -4.94 18.67
CA LEU A 64 -3.32 -5.80 19.71
C LEU A 64 -2.90 -7.27 19.56
N ILE A 65 -2.78 -7.79 18.33
CA ILE A 65 -2.28 -9.14 18.07
C ILE A 65 -0.80 -9.29 18.51
N ARG A 66 0.01 -8.26 18.30
CA ARG A 66 1.43 -8.25 18.66
C ARG A 66 1.65 -8.18 20.17
N ASP A 67 0.89 -7.33 20.85
CA ASP A 67 1.11 -7.02 22.27
C ASP A 67 0.30 -7.90 23.23
N ILE A 68 -0.76 -8.57 22.75
CA ILE A 68 -1.64 -9.44 23.55
C ILE A 68 -1.70 -10.84 22.90
N PRO A 69 -0.87 -11.81 23.35
CA PRO A 69 -0.82 -13.15 22.76
C PRO A 69 -2.17 -13.87 22.69
N GLU A 70 -3.01 -13.71 23.72
CA GLU A 70 -4.36 -14.31 23.79
C GLU A 70 -5.34 -13.73 22.76
N ALA A 71 -5.03 -12.55 22.20
CA ALA A 71 -5.81 -11.92 21.15
C ALA A 71 -5.41 -12.38 19.74
N LYS A 72 -4.29 -13.09 19.59
CA LYS A 72 -3.71 -13.43 18.28
C LYS A 72 -4.67 -14.20 17.40
N GLU A 73 -5.19 -15.33 17.88
CA GLU A 73 -6.00 -16.20 17.03
C GLU A 73 -7.33 -15.56 16.62
N SER A 74 -8.00 -14.86 17.53
CA SER A 74 -9.25 -14.17 17.22
C SER A 74 -9.04 -12.96 16.32
N GLY A 75 -7.98 -12.18 16.56
CA GLY A 75 -7.63 -11.04 15.71
C GLY A 75 -7.30 -11.46 14.27
N LEU A 76 -6.51 -12.52 14.09
CA LEU A 76 -6.18 -13.02 12.76
C LEU A 76 -7.42 -13.53 12.00
N LEU A 77 -8.37 -14.16 12.70
CA LEU A 77 -9.64 -14.58 12.09
C LEU A 77 -10.49 -13.40 11.66
N HIS A 78 -10.61 -12.37 12.50
CA HIS A 78 -11.34 -11.14 12.14
C HIS A 78 -10.73 -10.45 10.90
N LEU A 79 -9.40 -10.43 10.79
CA LEU A 79 -8.70 -9.93 9.60
C LEU A 79 -8.95 -10.80 8.36
N CYS A 80 -9.00 -12.13 8.51
CA CYS A 80 -9.32 -13.04 7.42
C CYS A 80 -10.73 -12.83 6.89
N GLU A 81 -11.70 -12.63 7.79
CA GLU A 81 -13.09 -12.36 7.41
C GLU A 81 -13.22 -11.00 6.72
N PHE A 82 -12.44 -9.99 7.13
CA PHE A 82 -12.47 -8.68 6.49
C PHE A 82 -11.95 -8.72 5.05
N ILE A 83 -10.84 -9.41 4.79
CA ILE A 83 -10.30 -9.50 3.42
C ILE A 83 -11.17 -10.33 2.46
N GLU A 84 -12.24 -10.97 2.92
CA GLU A 84 -13.16 -11.67 2.03
C GLU A 84 -13.96 -10.72 1.13
N ASP A 85 -14.32 -9.56 1.67
CA ASP A 85 -15.17 -8.55 1.02
C ASP A 85 -14.51 -7.15 1.07
N CYS A 86 -13.18 -7.09 1.17
CA CYS A 86 -12.46 -5.82 1.27
C CYS A 86 -12.25 -5.20 -0.11
N GLU A 87 -12.77 -3.99 -0.31
CA GLU A 87 -12.60 -3.22 -1.55
C GLU A 87 -11.21 -2.54 -1.66
N PHE A 88 -10.47 -2.41 -0.54
CA PHE A 88 -9.21 -1.69 -0.50
C PHE A 88 -8.02 -2.62 -0.77
N THR A 89 -7.52 -2.63 -2.02
CA THR A 89 -6.32 -3.40 -2.44
C THR A 89 -5.14 -3.27 -1.48
N TYR A 90 -4.84 -2.03 -1.03
CA TYR A 90 -3.76 -1.78 -0.08
C TYR A 90 -3.98 -2.50 1.25
N LEU A 91 -5.19 -2.44 1.84
CA LEU A 91 -5.46 -3.12 3.11
C LEU A 91 -5.42 -4.64 2.95
N SER A 92 -6.01 -5.17 1.86
CA SER A 92 -5.97 -6.60 1.56
C SER A 92 -4.54 -7.13 1.46
N THR A 93 -3.65 -6.43 0.75
CA THR A 93 -2.24 -6.83 0.62
C THR A 93 -1.47 -6.73 1.94
N GLN A 94 -1.67 -5.67 2.73
CA GLN A 94 -1.05 -5.52 4.05
C GLN A 94 -1.49 -6.62 5.02
N ILE A 95 -2.79 -6.95 5.03
CA ILE A 95 -3.33 -8.02 5.87
C ILE A 95 -2.80 -9.37 5.42
N LEU A 96 -2.77 -9.66 4.11
CA LEU A 96 -2.18 -10.90 3.59
C LEU A 96 -0.71 -11.04 3.99
N HIS A 97 0.06 -9.97 3.88
CA HIS A 97 1.46 -9.95 4.32
C HIS A 97 1.57 -10.26 5.81
N PHE A 98 0.75 -9.61 6.64
CA PHE A 98 0.73 -9.84 8.09
C PHE A 98 0.29 -11.27 8.46
N LEU A 99 -0.72 -11.82 7.79
CA LEU A 99 -1.14 -13.22 7.92
C LEU A 99 -0.01 -14.18 7.58
N GLY A 100 0.83 -13.85 6.60
CA GLY A 100 2.01 -14.65 6.25
C GLY A 100 3.10 -14.67 7.33
N ILE A 101 3.13 -13.65 8.19
CA ILE A 101 4.09 -13.57 9.31
C ILE A 101 3.52 -14.24 10.56
N GLU A 102 2.29 -13.93 10.93
CA GLU A 102 1.71 -14.36 12.21
C GLU A 102 0.90 -15.66 12.12
N GLY A 103 0.27 -15.94 10.97
CA GLY A 103 -0.54 -17.13 10.75
C GLY A 103 0.23 -18.46 10.93
N PRO A 104 1.45 -18.62 10.39
CA PRO A 104 2.26 -19.82 10.61
C PRO A 104 2.62 -20.08 12.08
N LYS A 105 2.59 -19.04 12.93
CA LYS A 105 2.95 -19.12 14.36
C LYS A 105 1.77 -19.51 15.26
N THR A 106 0.60 -19.76 14.69
CA THR A 106 -0.61 -20.13 15.44
C THR A 106 -0.66 -21.63 15.75
N SER A 107 -1.57 -22.04 16.64
CA SER A 107 -1.74 -23.45 17.01
C SER A 107 -2.25 -24.33 15.86
N ASP A 108 -3.08 -23.78 14.99
CA ASP A 108 -3.56 -24.44 13.77
C ASP A 108 -3.42 -23.51 12.55
N PRO A 109 -2.26 -23.52 11.88
CA PRO A 109 -2.03 -22.71 10.68
C PRO A 109 -2.91 -23.11 9.49
N THR A 110 -3.42 -24.36 9.45
CA THR A 110 -4.17 -24.90 8.32
C THR A 110 -5.45 -24.12 8.05
N LYS A 111 -6.08 -23.59 9.11
CA LYS A 111 -7.36 -22.86 9.02
C LYS A 111 -7.29 -21.61 8.15
N TYR A 112 -6.12 -20.96 8.07
CA TYR A 112 -5.92 -19.72 7.32
C TYR A 112 -5.77 -19.93 5.80
N ILE A 113 -5.35 -21.13 5.38
CA ILE A 113 -5.02 -21.42 3.98
C ILE A 113 -6.22 -21.18 3.05
N ARG A 114 -7.44 -21.53 3.49
CA ARG A 114 -8.65 -21.30 2.69
C ARG A 114 -8.90 -19.81 2.45
N TYR A 115 -8.79 -18.99 3.48
CA TYR A 115 -8.99 -17.54 3.37
C TYR A 115 -7.99 -16.90 2.40
N ILE A 116 -6.73 -17.34 2.46
CA ILE A 116 -5.65 -16.85 1.59
C ILE A 116 -5.86 -17.33 0.15
N TYR A 117 -6.11 -18.62 -0.07
CA TYR A 117 -6.22 -19.18 -1.42
C TYR A 117 -7.43 -18.65 -2.20
N ASN A 118 -8.54 -18.34 -1.50
CA ASN A 118 -9.69 -17.72 -2.15
C ASN A 118 -9.35 -16.36 -2.78
N ARG A 119 -8.41 -15.60 -2.18
CA ARG A 119 -7.93 -14.33 -2.75
C ARG A 119 -7.15 -14.50 -4.04
N VAL A 120 -6.52 -15.66 -4.25
CA VAL A 120 -5.82 -15.99 -5.52
C VAL A 120 -6.81 -16.15 -6.68
N HIS A 121 -8.11 -16.36 -6.46
CA HIS A 121 -9.07 -16.59 -7.56
C HIS A 121 -10.03 -15.43 -7.78
N LEU A 122 -10.32 -14.66 -6.73
CA LEU A 122 -11.45 -13.71 -6.72
C LEU A 122 -11.03 -12.25 -6.79
N GLU A 123 -9.73 -11.95 -6.77
CA GLU A 123 -9.21 -10.59 -6.60
C GLU A 123 -8.37 -10.10 -7.78
N ASN A 124 -8.00 -8.82 -7.76
CA ASN A 124 -7.07 -8.22 -8.71
C ASN A 124 -5.63 -8.77 -8.58
N ALA A 125 -4.79 -8.53 -9.60
CA ALA A 125 -3.44 -9.07 -9.72
C ALA A 125 -2.58 -8.79 -8.47
N THR A 126 -2.58 -7.56 -7.97
CA THR A 126 -1.79 -7.14 -6.79
C THR A 126 -2.17 -7.94 -5.53
N VAL A 127 -3.45 -8.19 -5.31
CA VAL A 127 -3.91 -9.01 -4.17
C VAL A 127 -3.58 -10.49 -4.39
N ARG A 128 -3.75 -11.01 -5.62
CA ARG A 128 -3.38 -12.40 -5.95
C ARG A 128 -1.88 -12.65 -5.71
N ALA A 129 -1.04 -11.73 -6.14
CA ALA A 129 0.41 -11.72 -5.90
C ALA A 129 0.77 -11.77 -4.41
N GLY A 130 0.10 -10.93 -3.62
CA GLY A 130 0.20 -10.92 -2.16
C GLY A 130 -0.16 -12.28 -1.57
N ALA A 131 -1.27 -12.87 -2.01
CA ALA A 131 -1.75 -14.16 -1.53
C ALA A 131 -0.80 -15.32 -1.89
N VAL A 132 -0.22 -15.33 -3.10
CA VAL A 132 0.82 -16.29 -3.51
C VAL A 132 2.03 -16.22 -2.57
N SER A 133 2.47 -15.00 -2.25
CA SER A 133 3.59 -14.77 -1.33
C SER A 133 3.27 -15.24 0.09
N THR A 134 2.06 -15.00 0.55
CA THR A 134 1.57 -15.47 1.85
C THR A 134 1.53 -17.00 1.91
N LEU A 135 1.00 -17.67 0.88
CA LEU A 135 1.00 -19.14 0.82
C LEU A 135 2.42 -19.71 0.86
N ALA A 136 3.36 -19.09 0.14
CA ALA A 136 4.76 -19.48 0.17
C ALA A 136 5.37 -19.38 1.57
N LYS A 137 5.09 -18.31 2.33
CA LYS A 137 5.52 -18.18 3.73
C LYS A 137 5.00 -19.32 4.61
N PHE A 138 3.73 -19.70 4.48
CA PHE A 138 3.18 -20.87 5.19
C PHE A 138 3.92 -22.16 4.80
N GLY A 139 4.20 -22.36 3.51
CA GLY A 139 4.95 -23.52 3.03
C GLY A 139 6.41 -23.55 3.49
N ALA A 140 7.02 -22.39 3.74
CA ALA A 140 8.38 -22.27 4.24
C ALA A 140 8.47 -22.50 5.76
N MET A 141 7.48 -22.05 6.52
CA MET A 141 7.49 -22.08 7.98
C MET A 141 6.85 -23.34 8.57
N VAL A 142 5.96 -24.00 7.81
CA VAL A 142 5.21 -25.18 8.30
C VAL A 142 5.39 -26.35 7.32
N ASP A 143 6.36 -27.22 7.62
CA ASP A 143 6.75 -28.34 6.74
C ASP A 143 5.58 -29.28 6.41
N SER A 144 4.66 -29.50 7.35
CA SER A 144 3.47 -30.34 7.14
C SER A 144 2.49 -29.77 6.11
N LEU A 145 2.51 -28.45 5.88
CA LEU A 145 1.67 -27.78 4.87
C LEU A 145 2.35 -27.69 3.51
N LYS A 146 3.68 -27.84 3.45
CA LYS A 146 4.49 -27.71 2.23
C LYS A 146 3.91 -28.48 1.03
N PRO A 147 3.52 -29.78 1.13
CA PRO A 147 2.96 -30.49 -0.04
C PRO A 147 1.66 -29.88 -0.57
N ARG A 148 0.80 -29.38 0.33
CA ARG A 148 -0.47 -28.74 -0.06
C ARG A 148 -0.20 -27.38 -0.70
N ILE A 149 0.67 -26.57 -0.11
CA ILE A 149 1.07 -25.27 -0.66
C ILE A 149 1.65 -25.42 -2.07
N PHE A 150 2.48 -26.43 -2.32
CA PHE A 150 3.03 -26.69 -3.66
C PHE A 150 1.94 -26.90 -4.71
N VAL A 151 0.88 -27.64 -4.37
CA VAL A 151 -0.26 -27.85 -5.28
C VAL A 151 -0.95 -26.52 -5.59
N LEU A 152 -1.12 -25.64 -4.59
CA LEU A 152 -1.76 -24.34 -4.78
C LEU A 152 -0.86 -23.41 -5.63
N LEU A 153 0.43 -23.33 -5.33
CA LEU A 153 1.38 -22.51 -6.08
C LEU A 153 1.51 -22.97 -7.54
N ARG A 154 1.49 -24.28 -7.81
CA ARG A 154 1.52 -24.80 -9.19
C ARG A 154 0.34 -24.35 -10.04
N ARG A 155 -0.82 -24.09 -9.43
CA ARG A 155 -1.97 -23.53 -10.16
C ARG A 155 -1.75 -22.08 -10.56
N CYS A 156 -1.01 -21.32 -9.74
CA CYS A 156 -0.70 -19.92 -9.97
C CYS A 156 0.28 -19.71 -11.14
N LEU A 157 0.98 -20.76 -11.59
CA LEU A 157 1.80 -20.74 -12.81
C LEU A 157 0.99 -20.46 -14.08
N PHE A 158 -0.33 -20.65 -14.03
CA PHE A 158 -1.25 -20.41 -15.14
C PHE A 158 -2.11 -19.15 -14.91
N ASP A 159 -1.72 -18.29 -13.95
CA ASP A 159 -2.39 -16.99 -13.78
C ASP A 159 -2.23 -16.13 -15.05
N THR A 160 -3.19 -15.25 -15.30
CA THR A 160 -3.15 -14.32 -16.44
C THR A 160 -2.09 -13.25 -16.27
N ASP A 161 -1.79 -12.89 -15.04
CA ASP A 161 -0.83 -11.86 -14.67
C ASP A 161 0.60 -12.42 -14.58
N ASP A 162 1.58 -11.71 -15.13
CA ASP A 162 2.97 -12.15 -15.16
C ASP A 162 3.64 -12.10 -13.79
N GLU A 163 3.37 -11.07 -13.00
CA GLU A 163 3.90 -10.95 -11.64
C GLU A 163 3.50 -12.17 -10.79
N VAL A 164 2.21 -12.54 -10.82
CA VAL A 164 1.70 -13.67 -10.05
C VAL A 164 2.38 -14.98 -10.47
N ARG A 165 2.58 -15.18 -11.78
CA ARG A 165 3.29 -16.36 -12.32
C ARG A 165 4.77 -16.37 -11.92
N ASP A 166 5.43 -15.22 -11.93
CA ASP A 166 6.85 -15.09 -11.61
C ASP A 166 7.09 -15.36 -10.12
N ARG A 167 6.25 -14.79 -9.24
CA ARG A 167 6.27 -15.12 -7.80
C ARG A 167 6.02 -16.60 -7.55
N ALA A 168 5.03 -17.19 -8.21
CA ALA A 168 4.74 -18.62 -8.06
C ALA A 168 5.93 -19.49 -8.50
N THR A 169 6.57 -19.15 -9.62
CA THR A 169 7.76 -19.84 -10.14
C THR A 169 8.93 -19.72 -9.16
N LEU A 170 9.23 -18.51 -8.69
CA LEU A 170 10.27 -18.23 -7.70
C LEU A 170 10.07 -19.08 -6.44
N TYR A 171 8.87 -19.07 -5.87
CA TYR A 171 8.60 -19.78 -4.62
C TYR A 171 8.59 -21.30 -4.80
N LEU A 172 8.13 -21.84 -5.92
CA LEU A 172 8.19 -23.28 -6.18
C LEU A 172 9.64 -23.77 -6.29
N ASN A 173 10.48 -23.03 -7.00
CA ASN A 173 11.89 -23.36 -7.14
C ASN A 173 12.62 -23.26 -5.80
N THR A 174 12.34 -22.21 -5.03
CA THR A 174 13.00 -21.96 -3.76
C THR A 174 12.58 -22.96 -2.68
N LEU A 175 11.27 -23.19 -2.52
CA LEU A 175 10.78 -24.16 -1.53
C LEU A 175 11.16 -25.60 -1.90
N GLY A 176 11.39 -25.89 -3.18
CA GLY A 176 11.73 -27.23 -3.68
C GLY A 176 13.20 -27.60 -3.55
N ALA A 177 14.08 -26.61 -3.34
CA ALA A 177 15.50 -26.85 -3.14
C ALA A 177 15.78 -27.33 -1.70
N ASP A 178 15.98 -28.64 -1.52
CA ASP A 178 16.18 -29.29 -0.21
C ASP A 178 17.50 -28.94 0.53
N GLY A 179 18.32 -28.00 0.02
CA GLY A 179 19.71 -27.81 0.46
C GLY A 179 20.16 -26.42 0.97
N ALA A 180 19.35 -25.37 0.87
CA ALA A 180 19.78 -23.98 1.19
C ALA A 180 18.71 -23.17 1.92
N VAL A 181 17.92 -23.84 2.77
CA VAL A 181 16.62 -23.34 3.23
C VAL A 181 16.72 -22.17 4.23
N GLU A 182 17.78 -22.09 5.04
CA GLU A 182 17.90 -20.99 6.02
C GLU A 182 18.31 -19.65 5.36
N ASP A 183 19.40 -19.63 4.58
CA ASP A 183 19.83 -18.42 3.86
C ASP A 183 18.77 -17.91 2.87
N MET A 184 17.99 -18.81 2.24
CA MET A 184 16.91 -18.42 1.33
C MET A 184 15.66 -17.88 2.03
N LYS A 185 15.36 -18.34 3.26
CA LYS A 185 14.25 -17.78 4.05
C LYS A 185 14.53 -16.34 4.44
N GLU A 186 15.76 -16.05 4.84
CA GLU A 186 16.21 -14.71 5.16
C GLU A 186 16.27 -13.82 3.91
N PHE A 187 16.71 -14.37 2.77
CA PHE A 187 16.69 -13.63 1.50
C PHE A 187 15.27 -13.28 1.01
N LEU A 188 14.32 -14.22 1.09
CA LEU A 188 12.96 -14.02 0.55
C LEU A 188 12.01 -13.26 1.48
N PHE A 189 12.21 -13.39 2.79
CA PHE A 189 11.29 -12.86 3.79
C PHE A 189 11.97 -11.89 4.78
N GLY A 190 13.26 -11.63 4.60
CA GLY A 190 14.00 -10.64 5.35
C GLY A 190 13.56 -9.22 5.02
N SER A 191 13.91 -8.30 5.93
CA SER A 191 13.72 -6.87 5.71
C SER A 191 14.77 -6.38 4.71
N LEU A 192 14.33 -5.75 3.63
CA LEU A 192 15.21 -4.97 2.78
C LEU A 192 15.37 -3.60 3.44
N ASP A 193 16.40 -3.47 4.27
CA ASP A 193 16.64 -2.26 5.06
C ASP A 193 17.26 -1.10 4.25
N ILE A 194 17.54 -1.32 2.96
CA ILE A 194 18.24 -0.37 2.10
C ILE A 194 17.39 -0.09 0.85
N PRO A 195 16.95 1.16 0.64
CA PRO A 195 16.42 1.59 -0.64
C PRO A 195 17.48 1.41 -1.72
N LEU A 196 17.12 0.79 -2.85
CA LEU A 196 18.00 0.74 -4.01
C LEU A 196 18.24 2.17 -4.51
N GLU A 197 19.49 2.60 -4.53
CA GLU A 197 19.84 3.87 -5.19
C GLU A 197 19.80 3.66 -6.72
N PRO A 198 19.27 4.63 -7.47
CA PRO A 198 19.26 4.55 -8.93
C PRO A 198 20.70 4.50 -9.45
N SER A 199 20.99 3.48 -10.26
CA SER A 199 22.30 3.21 -10.86
C SER A 199 22.17 3.06 -12.37
N GLU A 200 23.14 3.61 -13.11
CA GLU A 200 23.29 3.43 -14.56
C GLU A 200 23.93 2.07 -14.90
N GLU A 201 24.54 1.39 -13.92
CA GLU A 201 25.13 0.06 -14.09
C GLU A 201 24.14 -1.06 -13.77
N SER A 202 24.32 -2.22 -14.39
CA SER A 202 23.49 -3.41 -14.14
C SER A 202 23.49 -3.79 -12.67
N PHE A 203 22.30 -4.06 -12.12
CA PHE A 203 22.12 -4.41 -10.72
C PHE A 203 22.84 -5.73 -10.37
N ASP A 204 23.78 -5.67 -9.42
CA ASP A 204 24.40 -6.84 -8.82
C ASP A 204 23.88 -7.04 -7.39
N ILE A 205 23.16 -8.13 -7.16
CA ILE A 205 22.60 -8.44 -5.85
C ILE A 205 23.67 -8.66 -4.78
N ASN A 206 24.89 -9.03 -5.18
CA ASN A 206 26.01 -9.23 -4.27
C ASN A 206 26.64 -7.91 -3.80
N SER A 207 26.34 -6.80 -4.46
CA SER A 207 26.81 -5.47 -4.06
C SER A 207 25.95 -4.85 -2.96
N VAL A 208 24.79 -5.45 -2.63
CA VAL A 208 23.90 -4.97 -1.56
C VAL A 208 24.49 -5.37 -0.20
N PRO A 209 24.84 -4.40 0.67
CA PRO A 209 25.40 -4.70 1.99
C PRO A 209 24.42 -5.51 2.85
N LYS A 210 24.86 -6.67 3.38
CA LYS A 210 24.03 -7.56 4.23
C LYS A 210 23.88 -7.07 5.68
N GLU A 211 24.67 -6.10 6.11
CA GLU A 211 24.62 -5.51 7.44
C GLU A 211 24.57 -4.00 7.33
N VAL A 212 23.52 -3.36 7.86
CA VAL A 212 23.48 -1.91 8.00
C VAL A 212 23.19 -1.50 9.44
N LYS A 213 24.17 -0.81 10.03
CA LYS A 213 23.97 0.04 11.20
C LYS A 213 23.08 1.20 10.79
N ILE A 214 21.86 1.22 11.32
CA ILE A 214 20.89 2.30 11.12
C ILE A 214 21.54 3.64 11.52
N GLN A 215 21.87 4.48 10.53
CA GLN A 215 22.09 5.91 10.76
C GLN A 215 20.75 6.62 10.57
N PRO A 216 20.31 7.47 11.51
CA PRO A 216 19.07 8.21 11.35
C PRO A 216 19.17 9.11 10.11
N LEU A 217 18.21 8.98 9.20
CA LEU A 217 18.01 9.93 8.11
C LEU A 217 17.80 11.32 8.74
N ALA A 218 18.79 12.19 8.61
CA ALA A 218 18.65 13.57 9.05
C ALA A 218 17.63 14.26 8.13
N GLU A 219 16.45 14.56 8.67
CA GLU A 219 15.49 15.47 8.06
C GLU A 219 16.19 16.78 7.70
N LYS A 220 16.39 17.04 6.41
CA LYS A 220 16.70 18.38 5.94
C LYS A 220 15.46 19.26 6.15
N LYS A 221 15.38 19.88 7.33
CA LYS A 221 14.45 20.96 7.64
C LYS A 221 14.57 22.06 6.59
N ALA A 222 13.54 22.23 5.79
CA ALA A 222 13.32 23.47 5.05
C ALA A 222 13.18 24.64 6.06
N PRO A 223 13.82 25.81 5.82
CA PRO A 223 13.75 26.92 6.75
C PRO A 223 12.36 27.57 6.72
N GLY A 224 11.63 27.43 7.83
CA GLY A 224 10.35 28.07 8.06
C GLY A 224 10.47 29.61 8.12
N LYS A 225 9.64 30.31 7.34
CA LYS A 225 9.39 31.74 7.51
C LYS A 225 8.30 31.96 8.55
N LYS A 226 8.61 32.73 9.60
CA LYS A 226 7.65 33.28 10.57
C LYS A 226 6.72 34.31 9.90
N PRO A 227 5.46 34.46 10.36
CA PRO A 227 4.55 35.48 9.89
C PRO A 227 4.73 36.79 10.68
N THR A 228 4.97 37.89 9.97
CA THR A 228 4.84 39.26 10.52
C THR A 228 4.29 40.19 9.45
N GLY A 229 3.22 40.90 9.78
CA GLY A 229 2.95 42.25 9.26
C GLY A 229 1.91 42.37 8.16
N LEU A 230 0.82 43.07 8.50
CA LEU A 230 -0.20 43.64 7.60
C LEU A 230 0.45 44.57 6.54
N GLY A 231 0.04 44.44 5.28
CA GLY A 231 0.36 45.44 4.24
C GLY A 231 0.07 45.01 2.80
N GLY A 232 -0.99 45.58 2.20
CA GLY A 232 -1.17 45.73 0.75
C GLY A 232 -1.94 44.62 0.02
N PRO A 233 -2.84 44.94 -0.93
CA PRO A 233 -3.46 43.93 -1.80
C PRO A 233 -2.39 43.29 -2.70
N PRO A 234 -2.47 41.96 -2.96
CA PRO A 234 -1.48 41.28 -3.78
C PRO A 234 -1.52 41.77 -5.24
N PRO A 235 -0.38 41.78 -5.94
CA PRO A 235 -0.34 42.07 -7.37
C PRO A 235 -1.11 40.99 -8.13
N GLY A 236 -1.88 41.41 -9.15
CA GLY A 236 -2.73 40.53 -9.94
C GLY A 236 -1.98 39.34 -10.55
N PRO A 237 -2.69 38.25 -10.87
CA PRO A 237 -2.07 37.01 -11.33
C PRO A 237 -1.24 37.24 -12.61
N PRO A 238 -0.04 36.62 -12.73
CA PRO A 238 0.72 36.65 -13.96
C PRO A 238 -0.10 36.06 -15.09
N SER A 239 0.07 36.58 -16.30
CA SER A 239 -0.61 36.06 -17.46
C SER A 239 -0.29 34.56 -17.60
N THR A 240 -1.31 33.72 -17.81
CA THR A 240 -1.14 32.25 -17.89
C THR A 240 -0.14 31.82 -18.97
N ILE A 241 0.11 32.68 -19.96
CA ILE A 241 1.06 32.47 -21.04
C ILE A 241 2.52 32.53 -20.54
N ASP A 242 2.86 33.47 -19.65
CA ASP A 242 4.23 33.59 -19.11
C ASP A 242 4.63 32.38 -18.25
N ALA A 243 3.65 31.74 -17.61
CA ALA A 243 3.87 30.53 -16.82
C ALA A 243 4.19 29.32 -17.72
N TYR A 244 3.43 29.14 -18.82
CA TYR A 244 3.70 28.05 -19.78
C TYR A 244 5.01 28.26 -20.55
N GLU A 245 5.37 29.50 -20.89
CA GLU A 245 6.64 29.78 -21.57
C GLU A 245 7.85 29.37 -20.70
N LYS A 246 7.80 29.66 -19.39
CA LYS A 246 8.83 29.22 -18.44
C LYS A 246 8.88 27.71 -18.28
N LEU A 247 7.73 27.05 -18.19
CA LEU A 247 7.65 25.59 -18.04
C LEU A 247 8.19 24.85 -19.26
N LEU A 248 7.81 25.29 -20.47
CA LEU A 248 8.21 24.62 -21.71
C LEU A 248 9.67 24.90 -22.06
N SER A 249 10.20 26.07 -21.70
CA SER A 249 11.61 26.41 -21.90
C SER A 249 12.56 25.67 -20.95
N SER A 250 12.07 25.09 -19.85
CA SER A 250 12.90 24.25 -18.98
C SER A 250 13.09 22.82 -19.49
N ILE A 251 12.44 22.43 -20.58
CA ILE A 251 12.55 21.10 -21.20
C ILE A 251 13.62 21.18 -22.32
N PRO A 252 14.81 20.56 -22.15
CA PRO A 252 15.92 20.68 -23.11
C PRO A 252 15.56 20.24 -24.53
N GLU A 253 14.71 19.23 -24.67
CA GLU A 253 14.25 18.68 -25.96
C GLU A 253 13.43 19.69 -26.78
N PHE A 254 12.86 20.71 -26.12
CA PHE A 254 12.05 21.75 -26.76
C PHE A 254 12.85 23.00 -27.11
N ALA A 255 14.16 23.04 -26.83
CA ALA A 255 15.02 24.20 -27.11
C ALA A 255 14.97 24.65 -28.58
N ASN A 256 14.78 23.71 -29.51
CA ASN A 256 14.71 23.96 -30.95
C ASN A 256 13.31 24.39 -31.45
N PHE A 257 12.28 24.37 -30.61
CA PHE A 257 10.91 24.72 -31.03
C PHE A 257 10.68 26.23 -31.13
N GLY A 258 11.60 27.03 -30.59
CA GLY A 258 11.55 28.49 -30.63
C GLY A 258 10.59 29.07 -29.59
N LYS A 259 10.11 30.30 -29.84
CA LYS A 259 9.25 31.02 -28.90
C LYS A 259 7.81 30.47 -28.93
N LEU A 260 7.23 30.26 -27.76
CA LEU A 260 5.82 29.90 -27.62
C LEU A 260 4.92 30.99 -28.22
N PHE A 261 4.06 30.63 -29.17
CA PHE A 261 3.12 31.55 -29.80
C PHE A 261 1.85 31.71 -28.96
N LYS A 262 1.23 30.58 -28.58
CA LYS A 262 -0.03 30.58 -27.82
C LYS A 262 -0.28 29.24 -27.12
N SER A 263 -0.88 29.30 -25.94
CA SER A 263 -1.46 28.12 -25.26
C SER A 263 -2.99 28.21 -25.30
N SER A 264 -3.67 27.06 -25.43
CA SER A 264 -5.12 26.98 -25.25
C SER A 264 -5.51 27.04 -23.77
N ALA A 265 -6.81 27.24 -23.49
CA ALA A 265 -7.34 26.86 -22.19
C ALA A 265 -7.25 25.34 -22.00
N PRO A 266 -7.12 24.83 -20.75
CA PRO A 266 -7.24 23.41 -20.47
C PRO A 266 -8.59 22.86 -20.94
N VAL A 267 -8.56 21.69 -21.56
CA VAL A 267 -9.76 20.94 -21.96
C VAL A 267 -9.75 19.63 -21.17
N GLU A 268 -10.80 19.42 -20.37
CA GLU A 268 -10.98 18.16 -19.64
C GLU A 268 -11.17 17.02 -20.63
N LEU A 269 -10.36 15.97 -20.47
CA LEU A 269 -10.43 14.74 -21.27
C LEU A 269 -11.10 13.59 -20.51
N THR A 270 -11.13 13.66 -19.18
CA THR A 270 -11.84 12.70 -18.32
C THR A 270 -12.91 13.41 -17.49
N GLU A 271 -13.86 12.63 -16.98
CA GLU A 271 -14.90 13.13 -16.07
C GLU A 271 -14.32 13.34 -14.66
N ALA A 272 -14.92 14.25 -13.88
CA ALA A 272 -14.41 14.66 -12.58
C ALA A 272 -14.40 13.53 -11.52
N GLU A 273 -15.17 12.46 -11.74
CA GLU A 273 -15.30 11.31 -10.84
C GLU A 273 -14.38 10.13 -11.21
N THR A 274 -13.50 10.31 -12.19
CA THR A 274 -12.54 9.27 -12.59
C THR A 274 -11.32 9.24 -11.67
N GLU A 275 -10.72 8.05 -11.55
CA GLU A 275 -9.52 7.76 -10.74
C GLU A 275 -8.32 8.65 -11.14
N TYR A 276 -8.28 9.05 -12.41
CA TYR A 276 -7.31 10.00 -12.95
C TYR A 276 -8.02 11.14 -13.68
N ALA A 277 -7.91 12.34 -13.10
CA ALA A 277 -8.35 13.56 -13.77
C ALA A 277 -7.28 13.97 -14.79
N VAL A 278 -7.63 13.96 -16.08
CA VAL A 278 -6.74 14.31 -17.18
C VAL A 278 -7.32 15.49 -17.94
N ASN A 279 -6.55 16.57 -18.03
CA ASN A 279 -6.82 17.65 -18.97
C ASN A 279 -5.67 17.84 -19.95
N ALA A 280 -5.98 18.40 -21.11
CA ALA A 280 -5.01 18.70 -22.13
C ALA A 280 -4.92 20.21 -22.42
N VAL A 281 -3.68 20.68 -22.61
CA VAL A 281 -3.36 22.02 -23.08
C VAL A 281 -2.60 21.92 -24.39
N LYS A 282 -2.99 22.73 -25.38
CA LYS A 282 -2.32 22.81 -26.68
C LYS A 282 -1.42 24.02 -26.72
N HIS A 283 -0.15 23.81 -27.03
CA HIS A 283 0.86 24.85 -27.18
C HIS A 283 1.27 24.94 -28.65
N ILE A 284 1.15 26.14 -29.21
CA ILE A 284 1.46 26.43 -30.61
C ILE A 284 2.82 27.11 -30.66
N PHE A 285 3.72 26.56 -31.47
CA PHE A 285 4.99 27.16 -31.88
C PHE A 285 4.94 27.40 -33.40
N ASP A 286 5.97 28.06 -33.95
CA ASP A 286 6.02 28.40 -35.39
C ASP A 286 6.02 27.16 -36.30
N GLY A 287 6.71 26.09 -35.88
CA GLY A 287 6.81 24.83 -36.62
C GLY A 287 6.27 23.59 -35.91
N HIS A 288 5.78 23.72 -34.66
CA HIS A 288 5.42 22.58 -33.81
C HIS A 288 4.12 22.84 -33.05
N VAL A 289 3.40 21.75 -32.75
CA VAL A 289 2.26 21.75 -31.82
C VAL A 289 2.58 20.75 -30.71
N VAL A 290 2.60 21.23 -29.47
CA VAL A 290 2.84 20.40 -28.29
C VAL A 290 1.53 20.20 -27.53
N PHE A 291 1.22 18.95 -27.19
CA PHE A 291 0.09 18.58 -26.36
C PHE A 291 0.60 18.23 -24.96
N GLN A 292 0.27 19.05 -23.97
CA GLN A 292 0.55 18.79 -22.56
C GLN A 292 -0.65 18.08 -21.95
N TYR A 293 -0.44 16.88 -21.40
CA TYR A 293 -1.43 16.17 -20.62
C TYR A 293 -1.11 16.35 -19.13
N ASN A 294 -2.03 16.96 -18.38
CA ASN A 294 -1.93 17.07 -16.93
C ASN A 294 -2.72 15.92 -16.31
N CYS A 295 -2.01 14.93 -15.80
CA CYS A 295 -2.61 13.79 -15.13
C CYS A 295 -2.55 14.02 -13.62
N THR A 296 -3.69 14.05 -12.96
CA THR A 296 -3.81 14.14 -11.51
C THR A 296 -4.44 12.86 -11.00
N ASN A 297 -3.70 12.10 -10.19
CA ASN A 297 -4.27 10.96 -9.47
C ASN A 297 -5.23 11.50 -8.39
N THR A 298 -6.52 11.17 -8.50
CA THR A 298 -7.54 11.56 -7.52
C THR A 298 -7.68 10.53 -6.40
N ILE A 299 -7.09 9.34 -6.57
CA ILE A 299 -7.10 8.21 -5.64
C ILE A 299 -5.64 7.77 -5.38
N PRO A 300 -4.96 8.37 -4.38
CA PRO A 300 -3.55 8.12 -4.09
C PRO A 300 -3.17 6.63 -3.92
N GLU A 301 -4.15 5.79 -3.56
CA GLU A 301 -4.01 4.37 -3.31
C GLU A 301 -3.95 3.52 -4.59
N GLN A 302 -4.38 4.04 -5.74
CA GLN A 302 -4.27 3.39 -7.05
C GLN A 302 -3.18 4.07 -7.86
N LEU A 303 -2.00 3.44 -7.95
CA LEU A 303 -0.93 3.89 -8.85
C LEU A 303 -1.01 3.09 -10.16
N LEU A 304 -0.89 3.77 -11.30
CA LEU A 304 -0.68 3.14 -12.60
C LEU A 304 0.70 2.46 -12.59
N GLU A 305 0.73 1.15 -12.87
CA GLU A 305 1.94 0.40 -13.22
C GLU A 305 2.34 0.62 -14.69
#